data_AF-A0A7G7YPV9-F1
#
_entry.id   AF-A0A7G7YPV9-F1
#
_cell.length_a   1.000
_cell.length_b   1.000
_cell.length_c   1.000
_cell.angle_alpha   90.00
_cell.angle_beta   90.00
_cell.angle_gamma   90.00
#
_symmetry.space_group_name_H-M   'P 1'
#
loop_
_entity.id
_entity.type
_entity.pdbx_description
1 polymer ?
#
loop_
_entity_poly.entity_id
_entity_poly.type
_entity_poly.pdbx_seq_one_letter_code
_entity_poly.pdbx_strand_id
1 'polypeptide(L)'
;MSRPVPIVTAPKPIRVLAAIFLGLAVGIMGMPISNGFKVIGLVLSVAIALLITFNHPYRKEVRHAVESRGGEYKTSVSQVMPLFPLWLALMLIPLAPSNWPLAICAWLIATAFAWAVHPQLDGTAHLPRK
;
A
#
# COMPACT_ATOMS: atom_id res chain seq x y z
N MET A 1 14.89 29.09 17.47
CA MET A 1 14.14 28.06 18.21
C MET A 1 13.57 27.06 17.20
N SER A 2 14.19 25.88 17.07
CA SER A 2 13.69 24.84 16.17
C SER A 2 12.46 24.17 16.81
N ARG A 3 11.26 24.42 16.27
CA ARG A 3 10.05 23.72 16.70
C ARG A 3 10.28 22.21 16.51
N PRO A 4 9.99 21.36 17.52
CA PRO A 4 10.05 19.92 17.34
C PRO A 4 9.11 19.55 16.19
N VAL A 5 9.67 19.03 15.10
CA VAL A 5 8.86 18.68 13.94
C VAL A 5 8.04 17.44 14.30
N PRO A 6 6.70 17.47 14.15
CA PRO A 6 5.86 16.32 14.46
C PRO A 6 6.31 15.10 13.66
N ILE A 7 6.48 13.98 14.35
CA ILE A 7 6.80 12.69 13.73
C ILE A 7 5.51 12.19 13.09
N VAL A 8 5.32 12.47 11.80
CA VAL A 8 4.12 11.99 11.11
C VAL A 8 4.36 10.56 10.68
N THR A 9 3.69 9.62 11.35
CA THR A 9 3.63 8.22 10.96
C THR A 9 2.19 7.86 10.63
N ALA A 10 1.99 6.97 9.65
CA ALA A 10 0.65 6.47 9.39
C ALA A 10 0.11 5.79 10.66
N PRO A 11 -1.13 6.11 11.07
CA PRO A 11 -1.79 5.41 12.16
C PRO A 11 -1.79 3.90 11.87
N LYS A 12 -1.42 3.09 12.88
CA LYS A 12 -1.32 1.63 12.74
C LYS A 12 -2.54 0.99 12.08
N PRO A 13 -3.80 1.36 12.41
CA PRO A 13 -4.98 0.76 11.79
C PRO A 13 -5.06 1.01 10.29
N ILE A 14 -4.73 2.22 9.84
CA ILE A 14 -4.74 2.60 8.42
C ILE A 14 -3.69 1.78 7.65
N ARG A 15 -2.49 1.68 8.22
CA ARG A 15 -1.41 0.88 7.64
C ARG A 15 -1.79 -0.60 7.54
N VAL A 16 -2.43 -1.16 8.56
CA VAL A 16 -2.89 -2.57 8.57
C VAL A 16 -3.93 -2.78 7.48
N LEU A 17 -4.96 -1.93 7.44
CA LEU A 17 -6.06 -2.07 6.48
C LEU A 17 -5.57 -1.92 5.05
N ALA A 18 -4.78 -0.87 4.75
CA ALA A 18 -4.21 -0.69 3.43
C ALA A 18 -3.35 -1.88 3.01
N ALA A 19 -2.54 -2.43 3.91
CA ALA A 19 -1.73 -3.62 3.63
C ALA A 19 -2.58 -4.86 3.35
N ILE A 20 -3.64 -5.09 4.15
CA ILE A 20 -4.56 -6.23 3.95
C ILE A 20 -5.24 -6.14 2.59
N PHE A 21 -5.73 -4.96 2.21
CA PHE A 21 -6.42 -4.78 0.92
C PHE A 21 -5.46 -4.85 -0.28
N LEU A 22 -4.25 -4.29 -0.17
CA LEU A 22 -3.22 -4.46 -1.22
C LEU A 22 -2.79 -5.93 -1.34
N GLY A 23 -2.64 -6.63 -0.23
CA GLY A 23 -2.39 -8.07 -0.27
C GLY A 23 -3.56 -8.84 -0.88
N LEU A 24 -4.79 -8.46 -0.56
CA LEU A 24 -6.01 -9.14 -1.02
C LEU A 24 -6.14 -9.06 -2.54
N ALA A 25 -5.82 -7.90 -3.12
CA ALA A 25 -5.69 -7.71 -4.55
C ALA A 25 -4.80 -8.77 -5.22
N VAL A 26 -3.67 -9.10 -4.58
CA VAL A 26 -2.74 -10.14 -5.06
C VAL A 26 -3.28 -11.55 -4.83
N GLY A 27 -3.82 -11.82 -3.64
CA GLY A 27 -4.37 -13.14 -3.29
C GLY A 27 -5.55 -13.57 -4.16
N ILE A 28 -6.42 -12.63 -4.54
CA ILE A 28 -7.58 -12.88 -5.42
C ILE A 28 -7.16 -13.49 -6.77
N MET A 29 -5.98 -13.14 -7.28
CA MET A 29 -5.48 -13.70 -8.54
C MET A 29 -5.26 -15.21 -8.48
N GLY A 30 -4.94 -15.75 -7.30
CA GLY A 30 -4.74 -17.18 -7.08
C GLY A 30 -6.04 -17.97 -6.83
N MET A 31 -7.17 -17.30 -6.63
CA MET A 31 -8.43 -17.95 -6.26
C MET A 31 -9.00 -18.82 -7.40
N PRO A 32 -9.62 -19.97 -7.11
CA PRO A 32 -10.27 -20.81 -8.11
C PRO A 32 -11.67 -20.28 -8.47
N ILE A 33 -11.74 -19.04 -8.96
CA ILE A 33 -12.96 -18.34 -9.39
C ILE A 33 -12.79 -17.81 -10.83
N SER A 34 -13.89 -17.38 -11.47
CA SER A 34 -13.82 -16.85 -12.84
C SER A 34 -12.98 -15.57 -12.92
N ASN A 35 -12.30 -15.37 -14.05
CA ASN A 35 -11.40 -14.23 -14.25
C ASN A 35 -12.11 -12.88 -14.10
N GLY A 36 -13.38 -12.78 -14.49
CA GLY A 36 -14.18 -11.57 -14.30
C GLY A 36 -14.28 -11.16 -12.83
N PHE A 37 -14.57 -12.11 -11.94
CA PHE A 37 -14.63 -11.84 -10.49
C PHE A 37 -13.24 -11.51 -9.92
N LYS A 38 -12.16 -12.12 -10.44
CA LYS A 38 -10.80 -11.78 -10.01
C LYS A 38 -10.47 -10.31 -10.28
N VAL A 39 -10.77 -9.84 -11.49
CA VAL A 39 -10.51 -8.45 -11.89
C VAL A 39 -11.36 -7.47 -11.07
N ILE A 40 -12.64 -7.77 -10.87
CA ILE A 40 -13.51 -6.94 -10.01
C ILE A 40 -12.95 -6.85 -8.60
N GLY A 41 -12.59 -8.00 -8.00
CA GLY A 41 -12.04 -8.07 -6.66
C GLY A 41 -10.70 -7.32 -6.51
N LEU A 42 -9.81 -7.44 -7.51
CA LEU A 42 -8.58 -6.66 -7.60
C LEU A 42 -8.86 -5.15 -7.57
N VAL A 43 -9.71 -4.67 -8.48
CA VAL A 43 -10.00 -3.24 -8.63
C VAL A 43 -10.61 -2.68 -7.35
N LEU A 44 -11.59 -3.38 -6.77
CA LEU A 44 -12.21 -2.96 -5.52
C LEU A 44 -11.21 -2.94 -4.35
N SER A 45 -10.37 -3.97 -4.23
CA SER A 45 -9.39 -4.05 -3.14
C SER A 45 -8.36 -2.92 -3.23
N VAL A 46 -7.83 -2.65 -4.44
CA VAL A 46 -6.90 -1.54 -4.65
C VAL A 46 -7.58 -0.20 -4.39
N ALA A 47 -8.81 0.01 -4.90
CA ALA A 47 -9.55 1.24 -4.67
C ALA A 47 -9.78 1.51 -3.18
N ILE A 48 -10.16 0.48 -2.41
CA ILE A 48 -10.34 0.60 -0.96
C ILE A 48 -9.02 0.94 -0.26
N ALA A 49 -7.91 0.27 -0.61
CA ALA A 49 -6.60 0.59 -0.04
C ALA A 49 -6.21 2.05 -0.28
N LEU A 50 -6.39 2.54 -1.52
CA LEU A 50 -6.08 3.92 -1.88
C LEU A 50 -6.99 4.93 -1.16
N LEU A 51 -8.30 4.64 -1.04
CA LEU A 51 -9.24 5.48 -0.30
C LEU A 51 -8.86 5.57 1.18
N ILE A 52 -8.51 4.46 1.81
CA ILE A 52 -8.09 4.43 3.22
C ILE A 52 -6.82 5.26 3.43
N THR A 53 -5.82 5.10 2.55
CA THR A 53 -4.54 5.82 2.66
C THR A 53 -4.69 7.32 2.36
N PHE A 54 -5.45 7.68 1.33
CA PHE A 54 -5.50 9.07 0.83
C PHE A 54 -6.60 9.94 1.43
N ASN A 55 -7.70 9.36 1.92
CA ASN A 55 -8.80 10.13 2.49
C ASN A 55 -8.62 10.43 4.00
N HIS A 56 -7.63 9.80 4.65
CA HIS A 56 -7.46 9.97 6.10
C HIS A 56 -6.85 11.35 6.46
N PRO A 57 -7.32 12.02 7.54
CA PRO A 57 -6.83 13.32 7.98
C PRO A 57 -5.31 13.43 8.14
N TYR A 58 -4.64 12.34 8.55
CA TYR A 58 -3.17 12.27 8.70
C TYR A 58 -2.41 12.74 7.44
N ARG A 59 -2.97 12.59 6.23
CA ARG A 59 -2.35 13.07 4.99
C ARG A 59 -2.14 14.59 4.98
N LYS A 60 -3.04 15.36 5.63
CA LYS A 60 -2.88 16.81 5.80
C LYS A 60 -1.68 17.11 6.69
N GLU A 61 -1.46 16.32 7.75
CA GLU A 61 -0.32 16.46 8.65
C GLU A 61 1.00 16.15 7.93
N VAL A 62 1.04 15.09 7.10
CA VAL A 62 2.22 14.77 6.28
C VAL A 62 2.54 15.92 5.34
N ARG A 63 1.52 16.47 4.66
CA ARG A 63 1.67 17.58 3.75
C ARG A 63 2.20 18.83 4.46
N HIS A 64 1.62 19.22 5.59
CA HIS A 64 2.13 20.33 6.40
C HIS A 64 3.57 20.11 6.89
N ALA A 65 3.93 18.87 7.26
CA ALA A 65 5.29 18.54 7.69
C ALA A 65 6.33 18.67 6.56
N VAL A 66 5.94 18.42 5.31
CA VAL A 66 6.80 18.60 4.13
C VAL A 66 6.88 20.08 3.74
N GLU A 67 5.74 20.76 3.64
CA GLU A 67 5.66 22.18 3.23
C GLU A 67 6.34 23.13 4.24
N SER A 68 6.23 22.85 5.55
CA SER A 68 6.89 23.64 6.60
C SER A 68 8.43 23.62 6.53
N ARG A 69 9.02 22.73 5.73
CA ARG A 69 10.46 22.61 5.49
C ARG A 69 10.89 23.21 4.14
N GLY A 70 9.98 23.86 3.42
CA GLY A 70 10.22 24.35 2.05
C GLY A 70 10.26 23.25 0.99
N GLY A 71 9.84 22.02 1.34
CA GLY A 71 9.74 20.91 0.39
C GLY A 71 8.41 20.94 -0.37
N GLU A 72 8.42 20.51 -1.63
CA GLU A 72 7.20 20.34 -2.41
C GLU A 72 6.60 18.95 -2.14
N TYR A 73 5.34 18.90 -1.71
CA TYR A 73 4.63 17.64 -1.50
C TYR A 73 4.24 17.02 -2.85
N LYS A 74 5.14 16.24 -3.44
CA LYS A 74 4.91 15.51 -4.70
C LYS A 74 5.16 14.02 -4.53
N THR A 75 4.32 13.22 -5.18
CA THR A 75 4.53 11.79 -5.31
C THR A 75 5.68 11.54 -6.28
N SER A 76 6.81 11.02 -5.77
CA SER A 76 7.98 10.75 -6.59
C SER A 76 7.98 9.32 -7.11
N VAL A 77 8.70 9.05 -8.20
CA VAL A 77 8.90 7.70 -8.74
C VAL A 77 9.48 6.76 -7.67
N SER A 78 10.34 7.29 -6.79
CA SER A 78 10.91 6.54 -5.66
C SER A 78 9.87 6.08 -4.63
N GLN A 79 8.71 6.76 -4.52
CA GLN A 79 7.61 6.34 -3.65
C GLN A 79 6.77 5.22 -4.28
N VAL A 80 6.73 5.14 -5.62
CA VAL A 80 5.97 4.12 -6.36
C VAL A 80 6.79 2.85 -6.58
N MET A 81 8.12 2.97 -6.69
CA MET A 81 9.05 1.86 -6.91
C MET A 81 8.82 0.64 -6.00
N PRO A 82 8.52 0.79 -4.69
CA PRO A 82 8.26 -0.35 -3.81
C PRO A 82 7.00 -1.16 -4.15
N LEU A 83 6.09 -0.65 -5.00
CA LEU A 83 4.94 -1.40 -5.49
C LEU A 83 5.29 -2.39 -6.61
N PHE A 84 6.47 -2.26 -7.23
CA PHE A 84 6.85 -3.07 -8.38
C PHE A 84 6.80 -4.59 -8.09
N PRO A 85 7.25 -5.11 -6.93
CA PRO A 85 7.10 -6.53 -6.62
C PRO A 85 5.65 -7.00 -6.51
N LEU A 86 4.74 -6.16 -5.99
CA LEU A 86 3.31 -6.48 -5.94
C LEU A 86 2.71 -6.50 -7.35
N TRP A 87 3.13 -5.56 -8.22
CA TRP A 87 2.74 -5.55 -9.62
C TRP A 87 3.23 -6.80 -10.36
N LEU A 88 4.47 -7.22 -10.14
CA LEU A 88 4.97 -8.49 -10.69
C LEU A 88 4.16 -9.68 -10.19
N ALA A 89 3.84 -9.74 -8.90
CA ALA A 89 3.02 -10.81 -8.36
C ALA A 89 1.62 -10.86 -9.02
N LEU A 90 1.00 -9.71 -9.28
CA LEU A 90 -0.28 -9.63 -9.99
C LEU A 90 -0.22 -10.21 -11.42
N MET A 91 0.92 -10.07 -12.10
CA MET A 91 1.11 -10.63 -13.45
C MET A 91 1.42 -12.13 -13.42
N LEU A 92 2.16 -12.59 -12.41
CA LEU A 92 2.68 -13.95 -12.35
C LEU A 92 1.70 -14.95 -11.73
N ILE A 93 0.96 -14.56 -10.69
CA ILE A 93 0.04 -15.48 -9.97
C ILE A 93 -1.04 -16.08 -10.89
N PRO A 94 -1.70 -15.32 -11.79
CA PRO A 94 -2.69 -15.88 -12.71
C PRO A 94 -2.15 -16.97 -13.65
N LEU A 95 -0.82 -17.03 -13.87
CA LEU A 95 -0.19 -18.04 -14.73
C LEU A 95 -0.07 -19.41 -14.04
N ALA A 96 -0.17 -19.44 -12.70
CA ALA A 96 -0.15 -20.67 -11.93
C ALA A 96 -1.55 -21.30 -11.82
N PRO A 97 -1.65 -22.63 -11.63
CA PRO A 97 -2.93 -23.28 -11.35
C PRO A 97 -3.64 -22.66 -10.15
N SER A 98 -4.83 -22.13 -10.37
CA SER A 98 -5.61 -21.45 -9.32
C SER A 98 -6.06 -22.45 -8.25
N ASN A 99 -5.75 -22.16 -6.99
CA ASN A 99 -6.13 -22.96 -5.84
C ASN A 99 -6.14 -22.11 -4.56
N TRP A 100 -6.95 -22.52 -3.58
CA TRP A 100 -7.09 -21.79 -2.32
C TRP A 100 -5.77 -21.64 -1.52
N PRO A 101 -4.92 -22.67 -1.39
CA PRO A 101 -3.62 -22.52 -0.74
C PRO A 101 -2.74 -21.43 -1.36
N LEU A 102 -2.62 -21.39 -2.69
CA LEU A 102 -1.89 -20.36 -3.42
C LEU A 102 -2.47 -18.98 -3.13
N ALA A 103 -3.80 -18.83 -3.19
CA ALA A 103 -4.47 -17.56 -2.91
C ALA A 103 -4.17 -17.03 -1.50
N ILE A 104 -4.25 -17.91 -0.50
CA ILE A 104 -3.98 -17.56 0.91
C ILE A 104 -2.50 -17.22 1.12
N CYS A 105 -1.58 -18.03 0.59
CA CYS A 105 -0.15 -17.78 0.68
C CYS A 105 0.24 -16.45 0.01
N ALA A 106 -0.25 -16.22 -1.22
CA ALA A 106 -0.03 -14.97 -1.93
C ALA A 106 -0.60 -13.77 -1.16
N TRP A 107 -1.80 -13.90 -0.60
CA TRP A 107 -2.41 -12.87 0.23
C TRP A 107 -1.56 -12.51 1.45
N LEU A 108 -1.11 -13.50 2.21
CA LEU A 108 -0.33 -13.29 3.44
C LEU A 108 1.03 -12.66 3.13
N ILE A 109 1.74 -13.17 2.12
CA ILE A 109 3.04 -12.64 1.70
C ILE A 109 2.91 -11.21 1.20
N ALA A 110 1.93 -10.96 0.32
CA ALA A 110 1.69 -9.64 -0.22
C ALA A 110 1.24 -8.63 0.85
N THR A 111 0.44 -9.06 1.84
CA THR A 111 0.04 -8.24 2.99
C THR A 111 1.25 -7.86 3.85
N ALA A 112 2.10 -8.83 4.19
CA ALA A 112 3.31 -8.59 4.98
C ALA A 112 4.28 -7.64 4.24
N PHE A 113 4.43 -7.83 2.93
CA PHE A 113 5.23 -6.96 2.08
C PHE A 113 4.63 -5.54 2.00
N ALA A 114 3.33 -5.42 1.72
CA ALA A 114 2.62 -4.15 1.64
C ALA A 114 2.72 -3.36 2.97
N TRP A 115 2.61 -4.06 4.10
CA TRP A 115 2.87 -3.47 5.40
C TRP A 115 4.28 -2.88 5.49
N ALA A 116 5.31 -3.64 5.10
CA ALA A 116 6.70 -3.21 5.16
C ALA A 116 6.98 -1.97 4.30
N VAL A 117 6.42 -1.91 3.09
CA VAL A 117 6.65 -0.79 2.14
C VAL A 117 5.70 0.39 2.32
N HIS A 118 4.66 0.29 3.14
CA HIS A 118 3.68 1.36 3.34
C HIS A 118 4.29 2.73 3.69
N PRO A 119 5.33 2.85 4.55
CA PRO A 119 5.96 4.14 4.83
C PRO A 119 6.56 4.83 3.59
N GLN A 120 6.96 4.06 2.60
CA GLN A 120 7.46 4.59 1.34
C GLN A 120 6.30 5.08 0.46
N LEU A 121 5.16 4.39 0.48
CA LEU A 121 3.94 4.74 -0.27
C LEU A 121 3.27 6.01 0.25
N ASP A 122 3.18 6.15 1.57
CA ASP A 122 2.52 7.30 2.21
C ASP A 122 3.46 8.52 2.36
N GLY A 123 4.73 8.36 1.98
CA GLY A 123 5.76 9.39 2.01
C GLY A 123 6.43 9.59 3.38
N THR A 124 5.97 8.91 4.43
CA THR A 124 6.50 9.07 5.80
C THR A 124 7.94 8.57 5.95
N ALA A 125 8.40 7.65 5.10
CA ALA A 125 9.80 7.19 5.06
C ALA A 125 10.80 8.29 4.66
N HIS A 126 10.34 9.35 3.97
CA HIS A 126 11.19 10.47 3.56
C HIS A 126 11.20 11.60 4.60
N LEU A 127 10.43 11.45 5.68
CA LEU A 127 10.51 12.29 6.86
C LEU A 127 11.58 11.71 7.80
N PRO A 128 12.37 12.55 8.50
CA PRO A 128 13.37 12.04 9.43
C PRO A 128 12.69 11.20 10.51
N ARG A 129 13.19 9.97 10.68
CA ARG A 129 12.92 9.14 11.86
C ARG A 129 13.84 9.58 13.00
N LYS A 130 13.37 9.41 14.24
CA LYS A 130 14.24 9.50 15.43
C LYS A 130 15.37 8.50 15.33
#